data_AF-A0A2G1Z4J6-F1
#
_entry.id   AF-A0A2G1Z4J6-F1
#
_cell.length_a   1.000
_cell.length_b   1.000
_cell.length_c   1.000
_cell.angle_alpha   90.00
_cell.angle_beta   90.00
_cell.angle_gamma   90.00
#
_symmetry.space_group_name_H-M   'P 1'
#
loop_
_entity.id
_entity.type
_entity.pdbx_description
1 polymer ?
#
loop_
_entity_poly.entity_id
_entity_poly.type
_entity_poly.pdbx_seq_one_letter_code
_entity_poly.pdbx_strand_id
1 'polypeptide(L)'
;MSEIGNSGPAQKRIGTNRVKAAAKRSWKPIVLIIVFLIIAYYPIGMLMVNNIEDDINFVPTGENVVAGGSKTVDMMAGLIDREININRWTANDPFFMPSSMLDNMPNYQQGVISALARFAFELTDQIGRTRGSSQTDPDLQAAAGLLQYSGTQWSWDPSISLLPTAASEEQYEKARKSLISYNKRLAEGKAVFEKRADNLIATLDRIALDIGSSTAAIDKHIDENAGDIIDFQADDLFYNIKGQSYGYFMILKTLSQDYEKLIKERALGNAWSQMLGSLTSVIELDPFIIVNATPDSQFMPNHLAAQGFYVLRARAQLQEISNILLK
;
A
#
# COMPACT_ATOMS: atom_id res chain seq x y z
N MET A 1 -49.80 -56.54 81.08
CA MET A 1 -50.07 -57.98 80.85
C MET A 1 -49.81 -58.29 79.38
N SER A 2 -49.17 -59.45 79.15
CA SER A 2 -48.88 -60.15 77.89
C SER A 2 -47.92 -59.54 76.87
N GLU A 3 -46.70 -60.08 76.88
CA GLU A 3 -45.90 -60.43 75.70
C GLU A 3 -46.73 -61.16 74.63
N ILE A 4 -46.27 -61.14 73.38
CA ILE A 4 -45.88 -62.31 72.58
C ILE A 4 -45.23 -61.78 71.29
N GLY A 5 -44.01 -62.23 71.00
CA GLY A 5 -43.27 -61.89 69.79
C GLY A 5 -43.71 -62.68 68.55
N ASN A 6 -43.21 -62.28 67.40
CA ASN A 6 -43.07 -63.19 66.26
C ASN A 6 -41.86 -62.85 65.39
N SER A 7 -41.16 -63.91 65.02
CA SER A 7 -39.89 -64.02 64.31
C SER A 7 -40.02 -64.02 62.79
N GLY A 8 -39.00 -63.54 62.07
CA GLY A 8 -38.78 -63.89 60.66
C GLY A 8 -37.82 -62.94 59.90
N PRO A 9 -36.70 -63.44 59.33
CA PRO A 9 -35.73 -62.62 58.58
C PRO A 9 -35.89 -62.74 57.06
N ALA A 10 -35.89 -61.63 56.33
CA ALA A 10 -35.65 -61.49 54.88
C ALA A 10 -35.98 -60.02 54.49
N GLN A 11 -35.35 -59.30 53.58
CA GLN A 11 -34.30 -59.56 52.60
C GLN A 11 -33.87 -58.19 52.05
N LYS A 12 -32.59 -58.10 51.64
CA LYS A 12 -32.04 -57.23 50.59
C LYS A 12 -32.25 -55.71 50.65
N ARG A 13 -31.12 -55.05 50.95
CA ARG A 13 -30.66 -53.82 50.28
C ARG A 13 -31.05 -53.81 48.79
N ILE A 14 -31.63 -52.71 48.32
CA ILE A 14 -31.18 -51.88 47.19
C ILE A 14 -31.99 -50.57 47.29
N GLY A 15 -31.41 -49.60 48.00
CA GLY A 15 -31.81 -48.20 47.89
C GLY A 15 -30.83 -47.50 46.98
N THR A 16 -30.92 -47.71 45.67
CA THR A 16 -30.20 -46.89 44.68
C THR A 16 -31.12 -45.79 44.19
N ASN A 17 -31.39 -44.80 45.04
CA ASN A 17 -31.71 -43.47 44.56
C ASN A 17 -30.39 -42.81 44.13
N ARG A 18 -29.81 -43.28 43.01
CA ARG A 18 -28.90 -42.44 42.23
C ARG A 18 -29.77 -41.39 41.55
N VAL A 19 -30.02 -40.30 42.26
CA VAL A 19 -30.40 -39.04 41.62
C VAL A 19 -29.29 -38.77 40.60
N LYS A 20 -29.59 -38.99 39.32
CA LYS A 20 -28.77 -38.46 38.23
C LYS A 20 -28.87 -36.96 38.36
N ALA A 21 -27.97 -36.34 39.12
CA ALA A 21 -27.70 -34.92 39.00
C ALA A 21 -27.13 -34.75 37.58
N ALA A 22 -28.02 -34.59 36.61
CA ALA A 22 -27.66 -34.09 35.30
C ALA A 22 -27.05 -32.71 35.55
N ALA A 23 -25.73 -32.62 35.51
CA ALA A 23 -25.03 -31.35 35.59
C ALA A 23 -25.66 -30.45 34.52
N LYS A 24 -26.41 -29.43 34.96
CA LYS A 24 -27.00 -28.43 34.07
C LYS A 24 -25.81 -27.75 33.40
N ARG A 25 -25.42 -28.23 32.22
CA ARG A 25 -24.28 -27.68 31.46
C ARG A 25 -24.64 -26.24 31.15
N SER A 26 -24.10 -25.31 31.94
CA SER A 26 -24.34 -23.89 31.77
C SER A 26 -23.78 -23.49 30.41
N TRP A 27 -24.61 -22.94 29.52
CA TRP A 27 -24.16 -22.46 28.22
C TRP A 27 -23.47 -21.10 28.31
N LYS A 28 -23.54 -20.44 29.48
CA LYS A 28 -22.91 -19.14 29.75
C LYS A 28 -21.40 -19.08 29.39
N PRO A 29 -20.54 -20.02 29.80
CA PRO A 29 -19.13 -20.01 29.40
C PRO A 29 -18.93 -20.16 27.88
N ILE A 30 -19.78 -20.94 27.20
CA ILE A 30 -19.69 -21.11 25.74
C ILE A 30 -20.07 -19.79 25.04
N VAL A 31 -21.13 -19.12 25.48
CA VAL A 31 -21.54 -17.81 24.95
C VAL A 31 -20.45 -16.76 25.19
N LEU A 32 -19.85 -16.72 26.38
CA LEU A 32 -18.76 -15.79 26.69
C LEU A 32 -17.52 -16.02 25.80
N ILE A 33 -17.17 -17.28 25.55
CA ILE A 33 -16.06 -17.61 24.63
C ILE A 33 -16.38 -17.16 23.20
N ILE A 34 -17.60 -17.38 22.71
CA ILE A 34 -18.01 -16.94 21.36
C ILE A 34 -17.96 -15.41 21.25
N VAL A 35 -18.50 -14.69 22.24
CA VAL A 35 -18.46 -13.22 22.27
C VAL A 35 -17.02 -12.71 22.31
N PHE A 36 -16.15 -13.33 23.13
CA PHE A 36 -14.73 -12.99 23.17
C PHE A 36 -14.06 -13.22 21.81
N LEU A 37 -14.32 -14.34 21.13
CA LEU A 37 -13.78 -14.62 19.81
C LEU A 37 -14.26 -13.61 18.76
N ILE A 38 -15.52 -13.18 18.80
CA ILE A 38 -16.06 -12.16 17.89
C ILE A 38 -15.38 -10.80 18.15
N ILE A 39 -15.20 -10.41 19.40
CA ILE A 39 -14.52 -9.15 19.76
C ILE A 39 -13.03 -9.22 19.40
N ALA A 40 -12.38 -10.35 19.65
CA ALA A 40 -10.96 -10.55 19.38
C ALA A 40 -10.64 -10.71 17.88
N TYR A 41 -11.63 -11.10 17.06
CA TYR A 41 -11.45 -11.32 15.62
C TYR A 41 -10.89 -10.08 14.91
N TYR A 42 -11.45 -8.89 15.18
CA TYR A 42 -11.01 -7.64 14.55
C TYR A 42 -9.59 -7.23 15.01
N PRO A 43 -9.29 -7.05 16.31
CA PRO A 43 -7.96 -6.65 16.76
C PRO A 43 -6.86 -7.64 16.36
N ILE A 44 -7.10 -8.95 16.50
CA ILE A 44 -6.10 -9.96 16.12
C ILE A 44 -5.90 -9.93 14.60
N GLY A 45 -6.97 -9.90 13.81
CA GLY A 45 -6.87 -9.85 12.36
C GLY A 45 -6.17 -8.59 11.85
N MET A 46 -6.47 -7.42 12.43
CA MET A 46 -5.78 -6.16 12.12
C MET A 46 -4.27 -6.27 12.41
N LEU A 47 -3.87 -6.76 13.59
CA LEU A 47 -2.46 -6.91 13.94
C LEU A 47 -1.72 -7.91 13.05
N MET A 48 -2.41 -8.92 12.51
CA MET A 48 -1.81 -9.90 11.62
C MET A 48 -1.63 -9.38 10.19
N VAL A 49 -2.50 -8.50 9.72
CA VAL A 49 -2.50 -8.00 8.34
C VAL A 49 -1.76 -6.68 8.21
N ASN A 50 -1.77 -5.83 9.25
CA ASN A 50 -1.15 -4.52 9.23
C ASN A 50 0.35 -4.61 8.95
N ASN A 51 0.75 -4.12 7.77
CA ASN A 51 2.14 -3.99 7.38
C ASN A 51 2.33 -2.76 6.49
N ILE A 52 2.97 -1.71 7.02
CA ILE A 52 3.44 -0.57 6.21
C ILE A 52 4.84 -0.91 5.73
N GLU A 53 4.92 -1.48 4.53
CA GLU A 53 6.20 -1.95 3.97
C GLU A 53 6.95 -0.82 3.27
N ASP A 54 7.82 -0.14 4.01
CA ASP A 54 8.59 1.02 3.61
C ASP A 54 10.10 0.78 3.47
N ASP A 55 10.54 -0.49 3.34
CA ASP A 55 11.95 -0.83 3.12
C ASP A 55 12.47 -0.29 1.78
N ILE A 56 13.26 0.78 1.86
CA ILE A 56 13.94 1.41 0.73
C ILE A 56 14.96 0.50 0.01
N ASN A 57 15.30 -0.64 0.61
CA ASN A 57 16.20 -1.64 0.05
C ASN A 57 15.47 -2.81 -0.61
N PHE A 58 14.14 -2.74 -0.75
CA PHE A 58 13.38 -3.73 -1.48
C PHE A 58 13.98 -4.00 -2.87
N VAL A 59 14.12 -5.28 -3.21
CA VAL A 59 14.58 -5.75 -4.53
C VAL A 59 13.56 -6.74 -5.09
N PRO A 60 13.07 -6.52 -6.32
CA PRO A 60 12.20 -7.49 -7.00
C PRO A 60 12.88 -8.84 -7.15
N THR A 61 12.10 -9.92 -7.08
CA THR A 61 12.61 -11.29 -7.23
C THR A 61 11.72 -12.11 -8.17
N GLY A 62 12.20 -13.30 -8.55
CA GLY A 62 11.44 -14.27 -9.34
C GLY A 62 11.04 -13.75 -10.72
N GLU A 63 9.76 -13.89 -11.07
CA GLU A 63 9.22 -13.50 -12.38
C GLU A 63 9.22 -12.00 -12.63
N ASN A 64 9.38 -11.18 -11.57
CA ASN A 64 9.44 -9.73 -11.66
C ASN A 64 10.80 -9.22 -12.16
N VAL A 65 11.79 -10.09 -12.37
CA VAL A 65 13.14 -9.71 -12.81
C VAL A 65 13.42 -10.26 -14.19
N VAL A 66 13.68 -9.37 -15.15
CA VAL A 66 14.03 -9.75 -16.52
C VAL A 66 15.48 -9.38 -16.81
N ALA A 67 16.31 -10.40 -17.02
CA ALA A 67 17.71 -10.20 -17.39
C ALA A 67 17.82 -9.46 -18.74
N GLY A 68 18.58 -8.36 -18.77
CA GLY A 68 18.72 -7.49 -19.94
C GLY A 68 17.58 -6.49 -20.14
N GLY A 69 16.54 -6.51 -19.30
CA GLY A 69 15.46 -5.52 -19.28
C GLY A 69 15.81 -4.27 -18.47
N SER A 70 14.86 -3.33 -18.41
CA SER A 70 14.89 -2.14 -17.55
C SER A 70 14.73 -2.52 -16.07
N LYS A 71 15.59 -1.94 -15.22
CA LYS A 71 15.50 -2.11 -13.76
C LYS A 71 14.30 -1.40 -13.17
N THR A 72 13.89 -0.29 -13.77
CA THR A 72 12.71 0.45 -13.35
C THR A 72 11.44 -0.35 -13.59
N VAL A 73 11.32 -1.05 -14.72
CA VAL A 73 10.15 -1.88 -15.02
C VAL A 73 10.08 -3.12 -14.12
N ASP A 74 11.22 -3.76 -13.85
CA ASP A 74 11.30 -4.83 -12.84
C ASP A 74 10.83 -4.33 -11.47
N MET A 75 11.21 -3.11 -11.09
CA MET A 75 10.78 -2.48 -9.83
C MET A 75 9.28 -2.23 -9.77
N MET A 76 8.68 -1.70 -10.83
CA MET A 76 7.23 -1.53 -10.90
C MET A 76 6.50 -2.86 -10.73
N ALA A 77 6.91 -3.90 -11.46
CA ALA A 77 6.31 -5.23 -11.37
C ALA A 77 6.46 -5.83 -9.96
N GLY A 78 7.64 -5.69 -9.36
CA GLY A 78 7.92 -6.17 -8.00
C GLY A 78 7.12 -5.43 -6.93
N LEU A 79 6.94 -4.12 -7.05
CA LEU A 79 6.12 -3.34 -6.12
C LEU A 79 4.64 -3.69 -6.22
N ILE A 80 4.11 -3.88 -7.43
CA ILE A 80 2.73 -4.34 -7.62
C ILE A 80 2.55 -5.71 -6.97
N ASP A 81 3.45 -6.65 -7.24
CA ASP A 81 3.44 -8.00 -6.65
C ASP A 81 3.48 -7.95 -5.12
N ARG A 82 4.34 -7.09 -4.58
CA ARG A 82 4.47 -6.87 -3.14
C ARG A 82 3.15 -6.40 -2.54
N GLU A 83 2.51 -5.39 -3.12
CA GLU A 83 1.27 -4.85 -2.56
C GLU A 83 0.10 -5.83 -2.67
N ILE A 84 -0.06 -6.51 -3.80
CA ILE A 84 -1.27 -7.31 -4.03
C ILE A 84 -1.14 -8.76 -3.59
N ASN A 85 0.05 -9.38 -3.74
CA ASN A 85 0.25 -10.81 -3.52
C ASN A 85 0.99 -11.11 -2.19
N ILE A 86 1.97 -10.27 -1.80
CA ILE A 86 2.77 -10.52 -0.58
C ILE A 86 2.10 -9.90 0.65
N ASN A 87 1.87 -8.59 0.63
CA ASN A 87 1.26 -7.85 1.74
C ASN A 87 -0.26 -7.99 1.77
N ARG A 88 -0.84 -8.51 0.68
CA ARG A 88 -2.27 -8.52 0.37
C ARG A 88 -2.82 -7.09 0.20
N TRP A 89 -3.59 -6.90 -0.85
CA TRP A 89 -4.30 -5.65 -1.07
C TRP A 89 -5.46 -5.53 -0.07
N THR A 90 -5.49 -4.47 0.72
CA THR A 90 -6.49 -4.28 1.78
C THR A 90 -7.51 -3.20 1.46
N ALA A 91 -7.25 -2.33 0.48
CA ALA A 91 -8.07 -1.15 0.20
C ALA A 91 -9.48 -1.46 -0.33
N ASN A 92 -9.74 -2.69 -0.78
CA ASN A 92 -11.05 -3.15 -1.21
C ASN A 92 -11.59 -4.31 -0.35
N ASP A 93 -11.02 -4.57 0.82
CA ASP A 93 -11.52 -5.61 1.71
C ASP A 93 -12.92 -5.22 2.24
N PRO A 94 -13.90 -6.14 2.21
CA PRO A 94 -15.26 -5.84 2.64
C PRO A 94 -15.35 -5.70 4.18
N PHE A 95 -16.37 -4.97 4.66
CA PHE A 95 -16.55 -4.58 6.06
C PHE A 95 -16.51 -5.72 7.10
N PHE A 96 -16.74 -6.97 6.68
CA PHE A 96 -16.73 -8.14 7.57
C PHE A 96 -15.32 -8.75 7.73
N MET A 97 -14.33 -8.26 7.00
CA MET A 97 -12.93 -8.66 7.16
C MET A 97 -12.22 -7.72 8.14
N PRO A 98 -11.35 -8.22 9.04
CA PRO A 98 -10.65 -7.39 10.02
C PRO A 98 -9.82 -6.25 9.42
N SER A 99 -9.24 -6.50 8.24
CA SER A 99 -8.42 -5.55 7.50
C SER A 99 -9.20 -4.33 7.00
N SER A 100 -10.53 -4.41 6.87
CA SER A 100 -11.37 -3.25 6.49
C SER A 100 -11.39 -2.13 7.54
N MET A 101 -10.94 -2.41 8.76
CA MET A 101 -10.77 -1.42 9.83
C MET A 101 -9.34 -0.84 9.87
N LEU A 102 -8.44 -1.31 9.00
CA LEU A 102 -7.13 -0.68 8.81
C LEU A 102 -7.31 0.54 7.94
N ASP A 103 -6.69 1.66 8.31
CA ASP A 103 -6.78 2.90 7.55
C ASP A 103 -5.43 3.27 6.90
N ASN A 104 -4.38 3.30 7.73
CA ASN A 104 -3.04 3.68 7.31
C ASN A 104 -2.48 2.80 6.19
N MET A 105 -2.66 1.48 6.30
CA MET A 105 -2.16 0.51 5.32
C MET A 105 -2.82 0.70 3.95
N PRO A 106 -4.15 0.63 3.79
CA PRO A 106 -4.76 0.82 2.48
C PRO A 106 -4.47 2.19 1.87
N ASN A 107 -4.38 3.27 2.66
CA ASN A 107 -3.96 4.58 2.16
C ASN A 107 -2.51 4.57 1.64
N TYR A 108 -1.58 3.95 2.37
CA TYR A 108 -0.21 3.74 1.92
C TYR A 108 -0.13 2.94 0.61
N GLN A 109 -0.83 1.81 0.52
CA GLN A 109 -0.87 0.96 -0.67
C GLN A 109 -1.40 1.72 -1.89
N GLN A 110 -2.47 2.51 -1.71
CA GLN A 110 -3.01 3.37 -2.77
C GLN A 110 -2.03 4.45 -3.20
N GLY A 111 -1.28 5.04 -2.25
CA GLY A 111 -0.20 5.97 -2.56
C GLY A 111 0.87 5.35 -3.47
N VAL A 112 1.34 4.15 -3.13
CA VAL A 112 2.32 3.40 -3.94
C VAL A 112 1.79 3.17 -5.35
N ILE A 113 0.59 2.59 -5.49
CA ILE A 113 -0.01 2.31 -6.80
C ILE A 113 -0.25 3.59 -7.60
N SER A 114 -0.68 4.69 -6.96
CA SER A 114 -0.85 5.98 -7.62
C SER A 114 0.45 6.46 -8.27
N ALA A 115 1.57 6.41 -7.55
CA ALA A 115 2.88 6.78 -8.10
C ALA A 115 3.27 5.88 -9.30
N LEU A 116 3.07 4.57 -9.19
CA LEU A 116 3.34 3.62 -10.29
C LEU A 116 2.42 3.91 -11.50
N ALA A 117 1.16 4.22 -11.26
CA ALA A 117 0.16 4.50 -12.27
C ALA A 117 0.49 5.79 -13.04
N ARG A 118 0.96 6.84 -12.33
CA ARG A 118 1.46 8.07 -12.97
C ARG A 118 2.71 7.82 -13.78
N PHE A 119 3.67 7.09 -13.22
CA PHE A 119 4.89 6.75 -13.96
C PHE A 119 4.61 5.83 -15.15
N ALA A 120 3.63 4.93 -15.11
CA ALA A 120 3.26 4.08 -16.23
C ALA A 120 2.82 4.88 -17.47
N PHE A 121 2.16 6.02 -17.28
CA PHE A 121 1.85 6.94 -18.39
C PHE A 121 3.12 7.55 -18.99
N GLU A 122 4.03 8.06 -18.16
CA GLU A 122 5.30 8.63 -18.65
C GLU A 122 6.21 7.57 -19.28
N LEU A 123 6.21 6.34 -18.74
CA LEU A 123 6.87 5.19 -19.33
C LEU A 123 6.29 4.89 -20.72
N THR A 124 4.98 5.01 -20.90
CA THR A 124 4.30 4.79 -22.18
C THR A 124 4.59 5.90 -23.19
N ASP A 125 4.52 7.15 -22.75
CA ASP A 125 4.55 8.31 -23.64
C ASP A 125 5.95 8.85 -23.92
N GLN A 126 6.81 8.91 -22.90
CA GLN A 126 8.16 9.49 -23.01
C GLN A 126 9.22 8.42 -23.24
N ILE A 127 9.18 7.32 -22.50
CA ILE A 127 10.31 6.37 -22.43
C ILE A 127 10.14 5.22 -23.41
N GLY A 128 8.93 4.69 -23.58
CA GLY A 128 8.65 3.46 -24.33
C GLY A 128 8.67 3.60 -25.85
N ARG A 129 8.99 4.79 -26.39
CA ARG A 129 8.83 5.12 -27.81
C ARG A 129 9.99 5.98 -28.31
N THR A 130 10.49 5.69 -29.52
CA THR A 130 11.60 6.44 -30.15
C THR A 130 11.25 7.88 -30.55
N ARG A 131 9.98 8.13 -30.90
CA ARG A 131 9.43 9.45 -31.20
C ARG A 131 8.03 9.53 -30.62
N GLY A 132 7.58 10.72 -30.23
CA GLY A 132 6.22 10.91 -29.69
C GLY A 132 5.09 10.48 -30.65
N SER A 133 5.37 10.35 -31.95
CA SER A 133 4.43 9.85 -32.96
C SER A 133 4.59 8.36 -33.31
N SER A 134 5.60 7.65 -32.79
CA SER A 134 5.79 6.20 -33.02
C SER A 134 4.63 5.42 -32.41
N GLN A 135 4.31 4.20 -32.83
CA GLN A 135 3.22 3.43 -32.20
C GLN A 135 3.48 3.17 -30.70
N THR A 136 2.44 3.23 -29.87
CA THR A 136 2.53 2.89 -28.44
C THR A 136 2.75 1.40 -28.27
N ASP A 137 3.61 1.01 -27.34
CA ASP A 137 3.73 -0.39 -26.96
C ASP A 137 2.42 -0.87 -26.29
N PRO A 138 1.79 -1.95 -26.78
CA PRO A 138 0.48 -2.38 -26.29
C PRO A 138 0.50 -2.84 -24.83
N ASP A 139 1.61 -3.41 -24.35
CA ASP A 139 1.73 -3.86 -22.96
C ASP A 139 1.89 -2.66 -22.01
N LEU A 140 2.65 -1.64 -22.41
CA LEU A 140 2.76 -0.39 -21.63
C LEU A 140 1.41 0.34 -21.58
N GLN A 141 0.71 0.43 -22.71
CA GLN A 141 -0.62 1.02 -22.76
C GLN A 141 -1.62 0.28 -21.87
N ALA A 142 -1.59 -1.06 -21.89
CA ALA A 142 -2.41 -1.88 -21.01
C ALA A 142 -2.07 -1.64 -19.53
N ALA A 143 -0.79 -1.69 -19.16
CA ALA A 143 -0.36 -1.46 -17.78
C ALA A 143 -0.77 -0.06 -17.28
N ALA A 144 -0.55 0.99 -18.09
CA ALA A 144 -0.93 2.35 -17.73
C ALA A 144 -2.44 2.49 -17.51
N GLY A 145 -3.27 1.88 -18.35
CA GLY A 145 -4.73 1.90 -18.19
C GLY A 145 -5.21 1.10 -16.98
N LEU A 146 -4.66 -0.09 -16.77
CA LEU A 146 -5.06 -1.00 -15.69
C LEU A 146 -4.69 -0.45 -14.30
N LEU A 147 -3.56 0.24 -14.18
CA LEU A 147 -3.16 0.88 -12.92
C LEU A 147 -4.03 2.09 -12.54
N GLN A 148 -4.83 2.65 -13.46
CA GLN A 148 -5.83 3.68 -13.12
C GLN A 148 -7.10 3.12 -12.49
N TYR A 149 -7.28 1.81 -12.49
CA TYR A 149 -8.47 1.20 -11.91
C TYR A 149 -8.56 1.51 -10.41
N SER A 150 -9.77 1.76 -9.92
CA SER A 150 -10.01 2.11 -8.52
C SER A 150 -9.41 1.06 -7.59
N GLY A 151 -8.71 1.50 -6.55
CA GLY A 151 -8.13 0.62 -5.52
C GLY A 151 -9.15 0.04 -4.55
N THR A 152 -10.39 0.53 -4.55
CA THR A 152 -11.41 0.18 -3.55
C THR A 152 -12.51 -0.74 -4.09
N GLN A 153 -12.42 -1.18 -5.35
CA GLN A 153 -13.44 -2.00 -5.98
C GLN A 153 -13.29 -3.47 -5.54
N TRP A 154 -14.23 -3.93 -4.71
CA TRP A 154 -14.33 -5.33 -4.34
C TRP A 154 -15.01 -6.17 -5.45
N SER A 155 -14.78 -7.48 -5.44
CA SER A 155 -15.32 -8.40 -6.45
C SER A 155 -16.85 -8.52 -6.40
N TRP A 156 -17.50 -8.24 -5.27
CA TRP A 156 -18.96 -8.33 -5.17
C TRP A 156 -19.55 -7.17 -4.37
N ASP A 157 -19.83 -6.05 -5.04
CA ASP A 157 -20.53 -4.94 -4.43
C ASP A 157 -22.01 -4.88 -4.90
N PRO A 158 -22.97 -5.33 -4.08
CA PRO A 158 -24.39 -5.34 -4.44
C PRO A 158 -24.99 -3.93 -4.61
N SER A 159 -24.29 -2.87 -4.20
CA SER A 159 -24.71 -1.48 -4.44
C SER A 159 -24.36 -0.99 -5.85
N ILE A 160 -23.39 -1.62 -6.52
CA ILE A 160 -22.97 -1.32 -7.90
C ILE A 160 -23.54 -2.36 -8.88
N SER A 161 -23.44 -3.65 -8.55
CA SER A 161 -23.89 -4.75 -9.41
C SER A 161 -24.26 -5.99 -8.59
N LEU A 162 -25.36 -6.64 -8.97
CA LEU A 162 -25.76 -7.94 -8.40
C LEU A 162 -24.84 -9.09 -8.84
N LEU A 163 -24.08 -8.90 -9.93
CA LEU A 163 -23.07 -9.84 -10.43
C LEU A 163 -21.66 -9.42 -10.01
N PRO A 164 -20.75 -10.38 -9.74
CA PRO A 164 -19.38 -10.05 -9.38
C PRO A 164 -18.66 -9.23 -10.46
N THR A 165 -17.95 -8.19 -10.04
CA THR A 165 -17.03 -7.39 -10.87
C THR A 165 -15.60 -7.88 -10.69
N ALA A 166 -14.71 -7.50 -11.61
CA ALA A 166 -13.29 -7.75 -11.43
C ALA A 166 -12.76 -6.91 -10.26
N ALA A 167 -12.08 -7.56 -9.32
CA ALA A 167 -11.49 -6.90 -8.16
C ALA A 167 -10.28 -6.06 -8.58
N SER A 168 -9.94 -5.04 -7.78
CA SER A 168 -8.79 -4.16 -8.00
C SER A 168 -7.47 -4.93 -8.20
N GLU A 169 -7.24 -5.96 -7.39
CA GLU A 169 -6.05 -6.82 -7.44
C GLU A 169 -5.93 -7.55 -8.77
N GLU A 170 -7.04 -7.97 -9.37
CA GLU A 170 -7.03 -8.65 -10.65
C GLU A 170 -6.56 -7.70 -11.77
N GLN A 171 -6.94 -6.43 -11.71
CA GLN A 171 -6.49 -5.42 -12.66
C GLN A 171 -5.01 -5.09 -12.47
N TYR A 172 -4.56 -4.95 -11.22
CA TYR A 172 -3.16 -4.71 -10.90
C TYR A 172 -2.27 -5.90 -11.26
N GLU A 173 -2.72 -7.14 -11.07
CA GLU A 173 -2.01 -8.35 -11.50
C GLU A 173 -1.90 -8.42 -13.04
N LYS A 174 -2.93 -8.00 -13.77
CA LYS A 174 -2.85 -7.86 -15.24
C LYS A 174 -1.83 -6.80 -15.64
N ALA A 175 -1.80 -5.65 -14.95
CA ALA A 175 -0.82 -4.60 -15.20
C ALA A 175 0.62 -5.10 -14.97
N ARG A 176 0.84 -5.81 -13.85
CA ARG A 176 2.12 -6.46 -13.53
C ARG A 176 2.57 -7.40 -14.64
N LYS A 177 1.69 -8.29 -15.12
CA LYS A 177 1.99 -9.22 -16.22
C LYS A 177 2.35 -8.49 -17.52
N SER A 178 1.64 -7.41 -17.84
CA SER A 178 1.97 -6.58 -19.01
C SER A 178 3.34 -5.92 -18.88
N LEU A 179 3.70 -5.38 -17.71
CA LEU A 179 5.04 -4.82 -17.46
C LEU A 179 6.15 -5.87 -17.65
N ILE A 180 5.96 -7.09 -17.12
CA ILE A 180 6.91 -8.20 -17.29
C ILE A 180 7.02 -8.60 -18.76
N SER A 181 5.90 -8.68 -19.49
CA SER A 181 5.87 -8.99 -20.92
C SER A 181 6.62 -7.93 -21.75
N TYR A 182 6.36 -6.64 -21.50
CA TYR A 182 7.11 -5.55 -22.10
C TYR A 182 8.60 -5.68 -21.82
N ASN A 183 9.00 -5.92 -20.57
CA ASN A 183 10.41 -5.97 -20.21
C ASN A 183 11.15 -7.16 -20.85
N LYS A 184 10.47 -8.31 -21.02
CA LYS A 184 10.98 -9.46 -21.80
C LYS A 184 11.21 -9.06 -23.26
N ARG A 185 10.26 -8.38 -23.88
CA ARG A 185 10.44 -7.89 -25.26
C ARG A 185 11.54 -6.83 -25.35
N LEU A 186 11.71 -5.99 -24.34
CA LEU A 186 12.80 -5.02 -24.27
C LEU A 186 14.17 -5.72 -24.24
N ALA A 187 14.33 -6.75 -23.40
CA ALA A 187 15.55 -7.55 -23.33
C ALA A 187 15.89 -8.25 -24.66
N GLU A 188 14.88 -8.64 -25.42
CA GLU A 188 15.01 -9.24 -26.76
C GLU A 188 15.26 -8.20 -27.88
N GLY A 189 15.28 -6.90 -27.58
CA GLY A 189 15.38 -5.83 -28.56
C GLY A 189 14.13 -5.63 -29.42
N LYS A 190 12.97 -6.16 -28.99
CA LYS A 190 11.66 -6.08 -29.65
C LYS A 190 10.75 -4.98 -29.07
N ALA A 191 11.20 -4.30 -28.03
CA ALA A 191 10.56 -3.11 -27.49
C ALA A 191 11.63 -2.03 -27.28
N VAL A 192 11.20 -0.78 -27.11
CA VAL A 192 12.08 0.37 -26.99
C VAL A 192 12.00 0.92 -25.57
N PHE A 193 13.17 1.29 -25.03
CA PHE A 193 13.31 2.11 -23.83
C PHE A 193 14.31 3.21 -24.15
N GLU A 194 13.81 4.40 -24.47
CA GLU A 194 14.62 5.53 -24.90
C GLU A 194 15.26 6.25 -23.71
N LYS A 195 16.59 6.16 -23.63
CA LYS A 195 17.40 6.73 -22.53
C LYS A 195 17.92 8.13 -22.84
N ARG A 196 17.04 8.98 -23.38
CA ARG A 196 17.39 10.34 -23.81
C ARG A 196 17.17 11.35 -22.67
N ALA A 197 17.95 12.43 -22.69
CA ALA A 197 17.87 13.46 -21.66
C ALA A 197 16.52 14.17 -21.62
N ASP A 198 15.92 14.46 -22.79
CA ASP A 198 14.61 15.11 -22.87
C ASP A 198 13.48 14.23 -22.33
N ASN A 199 13.53 12.91 -22.57
CA ASN A 199 12.58 11.97 -21.99
C ASN A 199 12.70 11.91 -20.46
N LEU A 200 13.94 11.90 -19.95
CA LEU A 200 14.20 11.93 -18.51
C LEU A 200 13.70 13.24 -17.88
N ILE A 201 13.96 14.39 -18.50
CA ILE A 201 13.45 15.69 -18.04
C ILE A 201 11.92 15.67 -17.95
N ALA A 202 11.23 15.26 -19.02
CA ALA A 202 9.77 15.19 -19.02
C ALA A 202 9.23 14.27 -17.90
N THR A 203 9.90 13.13 -17.69
CA THR A 203 9.56 12.19 -16.61
C THR A 203 9.74 12.84 -15.22
N LEU A 204 10.88 13.47 -14.97
CA LEU A 204 11.18 14.12 -13.68
C LEU A 204 10.23 15.29 -13.41
N ASP A 205 9.93 16.09 -14.43
CA ASP A 205 9.01 17.21 -14.32
C ASP A 205 7.59 16.74 -14.01
N ARG A 206 7.14 15.61 -14.59
CA ARG A 206 5.86 15.02 -14.25
C ARG A 206 5.80 14.56 -12.80
N ILE A 207 6.84 13.87 -12.33
CA ILE A 207 6.93 13.44 -10.92
C ILE A 207 6.92 14.66 -9.99
N ALA A 208 7.67 15.71 -10.34
CA ALA A 208 7.69 16.96 -9.57
C ALA A 208 6.31 17.67 -9.55
N LEU A 209 5.52 17.56 -10.62
CA LEU A 209 4.14 18.07 -10.65
C LEU A 209 3.21 17.26 -9.74
N ASP A 210 3.30 15.92 -9.76
CA ASP A 210 2.47 15.06 -8.91
C ASP A 210 2.78 15.27 -7.43
N ILE A 211 4.07 15.34 -7.08
CA ILE A 211 4.54 15.71 -5.73
C ILE A 211 4.06 17.12 -5.35
N GLY A 212 4.03 18.06 -6.30
CA GLY A 212 3.47 19.39 -6.10
C GLY A 212 1.99 19.38 -5.73
N SER A 213 1.21 18.49 -6.35
CA SER A 213 -0.20 18.28 -6.00
C SER A 213 -0.35 17.77 -4.57
N SER A 214 0.51 16.84 -4.13
CA SER A 214 0.52 16.33 -2.76
C SER A 214 0.86 17.41 -1.73
N THR A 215 1.80 18.31 -2.04
CA THR A 215 2.08 19.47 -1.16
C THR A 215 0.91 20.44 -1.08
N ALA A 216 0.18 20.66 -2.17
CA ALA A 216 -1.00 21.51 -2.16
C ALA A 216 -2.16 20.89 -1.35
N ALA A 217 -2.29 19.56 -1.38
CA ALA A 217 -3.25 18.84 -0.54
C ALA A 217 -2.92 18.96 0.95
N ILE A 218 -1.64 18.84 1.32
CA ILE A 218 -1.16 19.08 2.70
C ILE A 218 -1.48 20.51 3.13
N ASP A 219 -1.10 21.51 2.33
CA ASP A 219 -1.29 22.93 2.63
C ASP A 219 -2.77 23.24 2.88
N LYS A 220 -3.63 22.79 1.96
CA LYS A 220 -5.08 22.93 2.09
C LYS A 220 -5.62 22.28 3.35
N HIS A 221 -5.19 21.06 3.68
CA HIS A 221 -5.67 20.34 4.87
C HIS A 221 -5.21 21.01 6.17
N ILE A 222 -4.00 21.57 6.19
CA ILE A 222 -3.51 22.37 7.33
C ILE A 222 -4.36 23.64 7.46
N ASP A 223 -4.62 24.36 6.37
CA ASP A 223 -5.40 25.61 6.41
C ASP A 223 -6.85 25.40 6.87
N GLU A 224 -7.46 24.26 6.49
CA GLU A 224 -8.87 23.98 6.78
C GLU A 224 -9.09 23.28 8.13
N ASN A 225 -8.15 22.45 8.59
CA ASN A 225 -8.36 21.51 9.71
C ASN A 225 -7.30 21.55 10.82
N ALA A 226 -6.26 22.38 10.72
CA ALA A 226 -5.22 22.40 11.75
C ALA A 226 -5.77 22.83 13.13
N GLY A 227 -5.46 22.03 14.15
CA GLY A 227 -5.93 22.23 15.51
C GLY A 227 -7.25 21.52 15.85
N ASP A 228 -7.85 20.80 14.90
CA ASP A 228 -9.01 19.95 15.18
C ASP A 228 -8.65 18.88 16.22
N ILE A 229 -9.57 18.63 17.16
CA ILE A 229 -9.36 17.67 18.26
C ILE A 229 -9.31 16.23 17.71
N ILE A 230 -10.02 15.97 16.62
CA ILE A 230 -10.10 14.68 15.94
C ILE A 230 -10.03 14.96 14.44
N ASP A 231 -8.97 14.48 13.80
CA ASP A 231 -8.73 14.62 12.36
C ASP A 231 -8.33 13.24 11.80
N PHE A 232 -9.34 12.48 11.38
CA PHE A 232 -9.17 11.15 10.75
C PHE A 232 -8.77 11.24 9.27
N GLN A 233 -8.66 12.45 8.71
CA GLN A 233 -8.26 12.64 7.31
C GLN A 233 -6.78 12.97 7.20
N ALA A 234 -6.18 13.52 8.27
CA ALA A 234 -4.75 13.78 8.33
C ALA A 234 -3.92 12.50 8.18
N ASP A 235 -4.32 11.41 8.83
CA ASP A 235 -3.71 10.09 8.71
C ASP A 235 -3.86 9.50 7.30
N ASP A 236 -5.05 9.56 6.72
CA ASP A 236 -5.29 9.14 5.32
C ASP A 236 -4.33 9.83 4.36
N LEU A 237 -4.30 11.16 4.44
CA LEU A 237 -3.46 12.02 3.60
C LEU A 237 -1.98 11.71 3.83
N PHE A 238 -1.58 11.60 5.09
CA PHE A 238 -0.20 11.34 5.47
C PHE A 238 0.31 10.01 4.90
N TYR A 239 -0.43 8.92 5.09
CA TYR A 239 -0.01 7.60 4.63
C TYR A 239 -0.09 7.47 3.11
N ASN A 240 -1.07 8.12 2.46
CA ASN A 240 -1.12 8.18 1.01
C ASN A 240 0.13 8.87 0.43
N ILE A 241 0.52 10.02 0.98
CA ILE A 241 1.71 10.77 0.53
C ILE A 241 3.00 10.00 0.87
N LYS A 242 3.06 9.32 2.02
CA LYS A 242 4.18 8.44 2.39
C LYS A 242 4.33 7.31 1.36
N GLY A 243 3.23 6.65 0.98
CA GLY A 243 3.21 5.59 -0.03
C GLY A 243 3.60 6.09 -1.43
N GLN A 244 3.09 7.25 -1.84
CA GLN A 244 3.44 7.87 -3.12
C GLN A 244 4.93 8.24 -3.16
N SER A 245 5.45 8.81 -2.08
CA SER A 245 6.87 9.16 -1.94
C SER A 245 7.76 7.93 -1.98
N TYR A 246 7.33 6.83 -1.34
CA TYR A 246 8.00 5.54 -1.42
C TYR A 246 8.03 4.99 -2.87
N GLY A 247 6.89 4.97 -3.55
CA GLY A 247 6.80 4.54 -4.95
C GLY A 247 7.74 5.33 -5.87
N TYR A 248 7.76 6.66 -5.72
CA TYR A 248 8.69 7.51 -6.48
C TYR A 248 10.14 7.32 -6.10
N PHE A 249 10.47 7.13 -4.83
CA PHE A 249 11.83 6.81 -4.41
C PHE A 249 12.33 5.55 -5.12
N MET A 250 11.53 4.48 -5.15
CA MET A 250 11.94 3.22 -5.77
C MET A 250 12.07 3.33 -7.29
N ILE A 251 11.15 4.06 -7.95
CA ILE A 251 11.24 4.38 -9.38
C ILE A 251 12.49 5.20 -9.67
N LEU A 252 12.74 6.29 -8.95
CA LEU A 252 13.88 7.18 -9.17
C LEU A 252 15.22 6.48 -8.87
N LYS A 253 15.26 5.65 -7.83
CA LYS A 253 16.43 4.82 -7.51
C LYS A 253 16.79 3.91 -8.68
N THR A 254 15.82 3.23 -9.27
CA THR A 254 16.05 2.29 -10.39
C THR A 254 16.18 2.98 -11.75
N LEU A 255 15.51 4.12 -11.97
CA LEU A 255 15.74 4.98 -13.14
C LEU A 255 17.19 5.43 -13.20
N SER A 256 17.82 5.72 -12.06
CA SER A 256 19.23 6.11 -12.06
C SER A 256 20.17 5.02 -12.58
N GLN A 257 19.76 3.75 -12.44
CA GLN A 257 20.49 2.60 -12.98
C GLN A 257 20.24 2.47 -14.48
N ASP A 258 18.99 2.64 -14.93
CA ASP A 258 18.68 2.60 -16.36
C ASP A 258 19.36 3.75 -17.12
N TYR A 259 19.48 4.93 -16.51
CA TYR A 259 20.11 6.15 -17.05
C TYR A 259 21.55 6.38 -16.55
N GLU A 260 22.24 5.36 -16.02
CA GLU A 260 23.54 5.50 -15.36
C GLU A 260 24.56 6.31 -16.18
N LYS A 261 24.64 6.03 -17.48
CA LYS A 261 25.54 6.74 -18.40
C LYS A 261 25.24 8.25 -18.44
N LEU A 262 23.98 8.62 -18.65
CA LEU A 262 23.57 10.02 -18.74
C LEU A 262 23.80 10.75 -17.40
N ILE A 263 23.48 10.11 -16.28
CA ILE A 263 23.67 10.67 -14.93
C ILE A 263 25.16 10.95 -14.66
N LYS A 264 26.06 10.04 -15.06
CA LYS A 264 27.50 10.25 -14.95
C LYS A 264 28.00 11.37 -15.85
N GLU A 265 27.58 11.38 -17.12
CA GLU A 265 27.97 12.40 -18.10
C GLU A 265 27.54 13.82 -17.69
N ARG A 266 26.40 13.94 -17.01
CA ARG A 266 25.84 15.21 -16.52
C ARG A 266 26.21 15.52 -15.07
N ALA A 267 27.08 14.71 -14.45
CA ALA A 267 27.54 14.86 -13.07
C ALA A 267 26.40 14.98 -12.03
N LEU A 268 25.28 14.28 -12.26
CA LEU A 268 24.06 14.40 -11.45
C LEU A 268 24.09 13.60 -10.15
N GLY A 269 25.12 12.78 -9.91
CA GLY A 269 25.14 11.80 -8.81
C GLY A 269 24.84 12.41 -7.44
N ASN A 270 25.45 13.56 -7.11
CA ASN A 270 25.22 14.22 -5.82
C ASN A 270 23.79 14.77 -5.71
N ALA A 271 23.30 15.48 -6.72
CA ALA A 271 21.94 16.03 -6.74
C ALA A 271 20.89 14.92 -6.66
N TRP A 272 21.10 13.82 -7.39
CA TRP A 272 20.22 12.65 -7.36
C TRP A 272 20.20 11.99 -5.99
N SER A 273 21.36 11.82 -5.35
CA SER A 273 21.44 11.23 -4.01
C SER A 273 20.76 12.12 -2.95
N GLN A 274 20.88 13.44 -3.07
CA GLN A 274 20.21 14.38 -2.16
C GLN A 274 18.69 14.35 -2.33
N MET A 275 18.21 14.28 -3.58
CA MET A 275 16.78 14.09 -3.89
C MET A 275 16.24 12.81 -3.28
N LEU A 276 16.94 11.67 -3.47
CA LEU A 276 16.56 10.41 -2.84
C LEU A 276 16.56 10.51 -1.32
N GLY A 277 17.55 11.18 -0.71
CA GLY A 277 17.59 11.40 0.74
C GLY A 277 16.42 12.23 1.28
N SER A 278 15.92 13.20 0.50
CA SER A 278 14.71 13.94 0.87
C SER A 278 13.45 13.07 0.85
N LEU A 279 13.31 12.20 -0.16
CA LEU A 279 12.22 11.23 -0.18
C LEU A 279 12.36 10.21 0.97
N THR A 280 13.57 9.76 1.28
CA THR A 280 13.84 8.91 2.45
C THR A 280 13.37 9.59 3.74
N SER A 281 13.60 10.90 3.90
CA SER A 281 13.11 11.64 5.08
C SER A 281 11.58 11.65 5.20
N VAL A 282 10.83 11.51 4.10
CA VAL A 282 9.37 11.36 4.12
C VAL A 282 8.98 9.93 4.51
N ILE A 283 9.66 8.95 3.93
CA ILE A 283 9.41 7.52 4.11
C ILE A 283 9.68 7.10 5.56
N GLU A 284 10.76 7.60 6.16
CA GLU A 284 11.15 7.27 7.54
C GLU A 284 10.27 7.94 8.62
N LEU A 285 9.31 8.80 8.26
CA LEU A 285 8.36 9.32 9.23
C LEU A 285 7.46 8.18 9.72
N ASP A 286 7.54 7.89 11.02
CA ASP A 286 6.77 6.83 11.68
C ASP A 286 6.21 7.31 13.03
N PRO A 287 5.29 8.28 13.03
CA PRO A 287 4.60 8.70 14.25
C PRO A 287 3.58 7.64 14.69
N PHE A 288 3.48 7.38 15.99
CA PHE A 288 2.46 6.48 16.54
C PHE A 288 1.03 6.99 16.31
N ILE A 289 0.85 8.30 16.29
CA ILE A 289 -0.43 8.99 16.07
C ILE A 289 -0.14 10.20 15.19
N ILE A 290 -0.93 10.35 14.12
CA ILE A 290 -0.88 11.54 13.27
C ILE A 290 -1.57 12.69 13.98
N VAL A 291 -0.88 13.81 14.02
CA VAL A 291 -1.34 15.03 14.69
C VAL A 291 -1.15 16.18 13.72
N ASN A 292 -2.25 16.88 13.45
CA ASN A 292 -2.33 18.08 12.62
C ASN A 292 -2.63 19.29 13.52
N ALA A 293 -1.75 19.59 14.48
CA ALA A 293 -1.91 20.77 15.31
C ALA A 293 -1.71 22.08 14.50
N THR A 294 -2.09 23.23 15.04
CA THR A 294 -1.74 24.51 14.40
C THR A 294 -0.22 24.59 14.18
N PRO A 295 0.27 25.13 13.05
CA PRO A 295 1.71 25.18 12.77
C PRO A 295 2.55 25.92 13.83
N ASP A 296 1.93 26.82 14.59
CA ASP A 296 2.54 27.58 15.69
C ASP A 296 2.32 26.96 17.09
N SER A 297 1.78 25.74 17.14
CA SER A 297 1.51 25.02 18.39
C SER A 297 2.79 24.80 19.20
N GLN A 298 2.73 25.10 20.50
CA GLN A 298 3.85 24.93 21.42
C GLN A 298 3.98 23.51 21.99
N PHE A 299 2.90 22.73 21.97
CA PHE A 299 2.79 21.48 22.73
C PHE A 299 2.50 20.26 21.88
N MET A 300 1.97 20.45 20.67
CA MET A 300 1.58 19.36 19.78
C MET A 300 2.24 19.57 18.42
N PRO A 301 2.81 18.52 17.79
CA PRO A 301 3.43 18.63 16.49
C PRO A 301 2.40 18.81 15.38
N ASN A 302 2.83 19.36 14.25
CA ASN A 302 2.12 19.23 12.98
C ASN A 302 2.91 18.30 12.06
N HIS A 303 2.49 17.03 12.01
CA HIS A 303 3.16 16.01 11.21
C HIS A 303 2.97 16.22 9.71
N LEU A 304 1.83 16.78 9.28
CA LEU A 304 1.58 17.13 7.88
C LEU A 304 2.55 18.23 7.41
N ALA A 305 2.80 19.25 8.24
CA ALA A 305 3.77 20.30 7.96
C ALA A 305 5.21 19.74 7.87
N ALA A 306 5.58 18.85 8.79
CA ALA A 306 6.89 18.18 8.77
C ALA A 306 7.06 17.32 7.50
N GLN A 307 6.04 16.55 7.13
CA GLN A 307 6.03 15.77 5.88
C GLN A 307 6.12 16.70 4.66
N GLY A 308 5.27 17.73 4.62
CA GLY A 308 5.20 18.71 3.55
C GLY A 308 6.54 19.39 3.27
N PHE A 309 7.31 19.73 4.30
CA PHE A 309 8.66 20.27 4.16
C PHE A 309 9.59 19.34 3.34
N TYR A 310 9.63 18.04 3.68
CA TYR A 310 10.50 17.09 2.98
C TYR A 310 10.03 16.81 1.55
N VAL A 311 8.71 16.71 1.35
CA VAL A 311 8.10 16.53 0.02
C VAL A 311 8.41 17.74 -0.88
N LEU A 312 8.30 18.96 -0.36
CA LEU A 312 8.60 20.19 -1.08
C LEU A 312 10.10 20.29 -1.43
N ARG A 313 10.97 19.85 -0.51
CA ARG A 313 12.43 19.77 -0.74
C ARG A 313 12.77 18.79 -1.86
N ALA A 314 12.17 17.59 -1.85
CA ALA A 314 12.37 16.60 -2.92
C ALA A 314 11.91 17.13 -4.29
N ARG A 315 10.77 17.83 -4.34
CA ARG A 315 10.26 18.48 -5.55
C ARG A 315 11.23 19.52 -6.11
N ALA A 316 11.75 20.40 -5.26
CA ALA A 316 12.72 21.42 -5.68
C ALA A 316 13.99 20.78 -6.27
N GLN A 317 14.48 19.70 -5.66
CA GLN A 317 15.64 18.96 -6.13
C GLN A 317 15.39 18.23 -7.46
N LEU A 318 14.18 17.69 -7.68
CA LEU A 318 13.79 17.15 -9.00
C LEU A 318 13.88 18.22 -10.09
N GLN A 319 13.34 19.42 -9.84
CA GLN A 319 13.39 20.53 -10.80
C GLN A 319 14.83 21.02 -11.03
N GLU A 320 15.67 21.03 -10.00
CA GLU A 320 17.10 21.33 -10.14
C GLU A 320 17.80 20.33 -11.07
N ILE A 321 17.54 19.02 -10.91
CA ILE A 321 18.08 17.97 -11.77
C ILE A 321 17.62 18.17 -13.22
N SER A 322 16.33 18.42 -13.46
CA SER A 322 15.80 18.74 -14.79
C SER A 322 16.52 19.95 -15.41
N ASN A 323 16.74 21.01 -14.63
CA ASN A 323 17.44 22.21 -15.09
C ASN A 323 18.92 21.97 -15.41
N ILE A 324 19.59 21.06 -14.71
CA ILE A 324 20.98 20.66 -15.04
C ILE A 324 21.01 19.87 -16.35
N LEU A 325 20.04 18.98 -16.58
CA LEU A 325 19.93 18.18 -17.81
C LEU A 325 19.72 19.04 -19.08
N LEU A 326 19.10 20.21 -18.94
CA LEU A 326 18.87 21.16 -20.04
C LEU A 326 20.12 21.92 -20.50
N LYS A 327 21.17 21.96 -19.68
CA LYS A 327 22.42 22.71 -19.96
C LYS A 327 23.46 21.85 -20.65
#